data_AF-A0A6J4R8I7-F1
#
_entry.id   AF-A0A6J4R8I7-F1
#
_cell.length_a   1.000
_cell.length_b   1.000
_cell.length_c   1.000
_cell.angle_alpha   90.00
_cell.angle_beta   90.00
_cell.angle_gamma   90.00
#
_symmetry.space_group_name_H-M   'P 1'
#
loop_
_entity.id
_entity.type
_entity.pdbx_description
1 polymer ?
#
loop_
_entity_poly.entity_id
_entity_poly.type
_entity_poly.pdbx_seq_one_letter_code
_entity_poly.pdbx_strand_id
1 'polypeptide(L)'
;MCLGAVPWSGVRSLLCGARGEDAEEIGFDEGTKPDRWVRSLEKRGIVVTRDVLRREAASVLREYARRGGEIYNPRQDSGRLS
;
A
#
# COMPACT_ATOMS: atom_id res chain seq x y z
N MET A 1 6.19 5.75 2.75
CA MET A 1 5.84 7.19 2.57
C MET A 1 4.44 7.53 3.12
N CYS A 2 3.36 7.02 2.53
CA CYS A 2 1.98 7.45 2.81
C CYS A 2 1.55 7.31 4.28
N LEU A 3 1.97 6.24 4.96
CA LEU A 3 1.68 6.03 6.39
C LEU A 3 2.10 7.22 7.27
N GLY A 4 3.26 7.82 6.97
CA GLY A 4 3.76 8.97 7.73
C GLY A 4 2.95 10.25 7.47
N ALA A 5 2.32 10.38 6.30
CA ALA A 5 1.53 11.54 5.91
C ALA A 5 0.12 11.55 6.53
N VAL A 6 -0.46 10.38 6.80
CA VAL A 6 -1.85 10.24 7.30
C VAL A 6 -2.11 11.11 8.54
N PRO A 7 -1.29 11.10 9.61
CA PRO A 7 -1.54 11.96 10.77
C PRO A 7 -1.45 13.46 10.50
N TRP A 8 -0.66 13.89 9.52
CA TRP A 8 -0.48 15.31 9.19
C TRP A 8 -1.63 15.88 8.35
N SER A 9 -2.39 15.02 7.69
CA SER A 9 -3.52 15.43 6.84
C SER A 9 -4.75 15.90 7.63
N GLY A 10 -4.83 15.61 8.94
CA GLY A 10 -5.99 15.96 9.76
C GLY A 10 -7.20 15.03 9.59
N VAL A 11 -7.11 13.93 8.83
CA VAL A 11 -8.18 12.92 8.77
C VAL A 11 -8.40 12.22 10.12
N ARG A 12 -9.55 11.54 10.25
CA ARG A 12 -9.93 10.77 11.45
C ARG A 12 -10.24 9.30 11.16
N SER A 13 -10.28 8.93 9.89
CA SER A 13 -10.52 7.56 9.45
C SER A 13 -9.68 7.24 8.23
N LEU A 14 -9.21 5.99 8.16
CA LEU A 14 -8.47 5.43 7.04
C LEU A 14 -9.10 4.08 6.70
N LEU A 15 -9.66 3.97 5.49
CA LEU A 15 -10.23 2.73 4.98
C LEU A 15 -9.29 2.18 3.90
N CYS A 16 -8.85 0.94 4.06
CA CYS A 16 -7.94 0.26 3.14
C CYS A 16 -8.66 -0.88 2.43
N GLY A 17 -8.62 -0.87 1.09
CA GLY A 17 -9.17 -1.96 0.28
C GLY A 17 -8.21 -3.14 0.16
N ALA A 18 -7.25 -3.04 -0.75
CA ALA A 18 -6.15 -4.00 -0.87
C ALA A 18 -5.17 -3.86 0.31
N ARG A 19 -4.49 -4.96 0.65
CA ARG A 19 -3.36 -4.97 1.60
C ARG A 19 -2.05 -4.67 0.88
N GLY A 20 -1.04 -4.33 1.67
CA GLY A 20 0.33 -4.18 1.15
C GLY A 20 0.81 -5.44 0.43
N GLU A 21 0.54 -6.62 1.00
CA GLU A 21 0.88 -7.91 0.38
C GLU A 21 0.23 -8.11 -1.01
N ASP A 22 -0.97 -7.56 -1.25
CA ASP A 22 -1.64 -7.65 -2.55
C ASP A 22 -0.97 -6.75 -3.61
N ALA A 23 -0.39 -5.62 -3.18
CA ALA A 23 0.37 -4.70 -4.05
C ALA A 23 1.79 -5.22 -4.29
N GLU A 24 2.42 -5.79 -3.26
CA GLU A 24 3.73 -6.43 -3.35
C GLU A 24 3.71 -7.67 -4.25
N GLU A 25 2.63 -8.44 -4.27
CA GLU A 25 2.45 -9.60 -5.17
C GLU A 25 2.56 -9.21 -6.65
N ILE A 26 2.13 -8.00 -7.03
CA ILE A 26 2.25 -7.50 -8.41
C ILE A 26 3.51 -6.67 -8.65
N GLY A 27 4.40 -6.58 -7.65
CA GLY A 27 5.72 -5.97 -7.76
C GLY A 27 5.87 -4.55 -7.19
N PHE A 28 4.83 -3.94 -6.61
CA PHE A 28 4.98 -2.63 -5.95
C PHE A 28 5.76 -2.76 -4.64
N ASP A 29 6.59 -1.76 -4.32
CA ASP A 29 7.29 -1.65 -3.04
C ASP A 29 6.54 -0.70 -2.08
N GLU A 30 5.91 -1.27 -1.05
CA GLU A 30 5.23 -0.53 0.02
C GLU A 30 6.21 0.03 1.07
N GLY A 31 7.46 -0.42 1.03
CA GLY A 31 8.50 -0.14 2.01
C GLY A 31 8.21 -0.75 3.38
N THR A 32 9.16 -0.57 4.31
CA THR A 32 9.04 -1.12 5.66
C THR A 32 8.00 -0.34 6.49
N LYS A 33 6.89 -0.99 6.80
CA LYS A 33 5.91 -0.50 7.77
C LYS A 33 6.28 -1.00 9.17
N PRO A 34 6.15 -0.18 10.24
CA PRO A 34 6.27 -0.66 11.60
C PRO A 34 5.24 -1.76 11.90
N ASP A 35 5.62 -2.82 12.63
CA ASP A 35 4.77 -3.99 12.92
C ASP A 35 3.36 -3.65 13.42
N ARG A 36 3.24 -2.56 14.18
CA ARG A 36 1.98 -2.10 14.78
C ARG A 36 1.51 -0.75 14.24
N TRP A 37 1.74 -0.48 12.96
CA TRP A 37 1.36 0.80 12.35
C TRP A 37 -0.12 1.17 12.54
N VAL A 38 -1.03 0.20 12.50
CA VAL A 38 -2.47 0.40 12.76
C VAL A 38 -2.67 1.00 14.15
N ARG A 39 -2.10 0.37 15.18
CA ARG A 39 -2.14 0.86 16.57
C ARG A 39 -1.54 2.26 16.70
N SER A 40 -0.48 2.56 15.94
CA SER A 40 0.15 3.88 15.94
C SER A 40 -0.77 4.98 15.41
N LEU A 41 -1.62 4.67 14.42
CA LEU A 41 -2.65 5.59 13.92
C LEU A 41 -3.84 5.68 14.89
N GLU A 42 -4.30 4.57 15.43
CA GLU A 42 -5.39 4.52 16.43
C GLU A 42 -5.08 5.38 17.66
N LYS A 43 -3.84 5.31 18.18
CA LYS A 43 -3.37 6.15 19.29
C LYS A 43 -3.45 7.66 19.00
N ARG A 44 -3.47 8.04 17.73
CA ARG A 44 -3.63 9.44 17.27
C ARG A 44 -5.08 9.80 16.95
N GLY A 45 -6.04 8.94 17.33
CA GLY A 45 -7.46 9.16 17.09
C GLY A 45 -7.90 8.92 15.64
N ILE A 46 -7.14 8.11 14.90
CA ILE A 46 -7.44 7.75 13.51
C ILE A 46 -7.93 6.31 13.46
N VAL A 47 -9.21 6.11 13.14
CA VAL A 47 -9.80 4.77 13.02
C VAL A 47 -9.31 4.13 11.72
N VAL A 48 -8.83 2.90 11.80
CA VAL A 48 -8.36 2.16 10.63
C VAL A 48 -9.28 0.97 10.36
N THR A 49 -9.87 0.92 9.18
CA THR A 49 -10.62 -0.25 8.70
C THR A 49 -9.87 -0.85 7.52
N ARG A 50 -9.60 -2.15 7.60
CA ARG A 50 -8.87 -2.89 6.56
C ARG A 50 -9.80 -3.84 5.84
N ASP A 51 -9.35 -4.29 4.67
CA ASP A 51 -9.99 -5.33 3.87
C ASP A 51 -11.36 -4.94 3.31
N VAL A 52 -11.59 -3.63 3.09
CA VAL A 52 -12.83 -3.10 2.52
C VAL A 52 -12.91 -3.48 1.05
N LEU A 53 -13.75 -4.45 0.69
CA LEU A 53 -13.82 -5.01 -0.67
C LEU A 53 -12.43 -5.47 -1.16
N ARG A 54 -11.67 -6.15 -0.29
CA ARG A 54 -10.28 -6.54 -0.56
C ARG A 54 -10.14 -7.31 -1.87
N ARG A 55 -11.05 -8.26 -2.15
CA ARG A 55 -10.96 -9.13 -3.33
C ARG A 55 -11.07 -8.32 -4.62
N GLU A 56 -12.02 -7.39 -4.64
CA GLU A 56 -12.29 -6.46 -5.74
C GLU A 56 -11.13 -5.48 -5.91
N ALA A 57 -10.64 -4.88 -4.81
CA ALA A 57 -9.49 -3.98 -4.83
C ALA A 57 -8.22 -4.67 -5.35
N ALA A 58 -7.93 -5.88 -4.88
CA ALA A 58 -6.79 -6.66 -5.36
C ALA A 58 -6.97 -7.10 -6.83
N SER A 59 -8.21 -7.25 -7.31
CA SER A 59 -8.49 -7.55 -8.72
C SER A 59 -8.06 -6.42 -9.65
N VAL A 60 -8.25 -5.17 -9.24
CA VAL A 60 -7.80 -4.00 -10.00
C VAL A 60 -6.26 -3.98 -10.12
N LEU A 61 -5.55 -4.31 -9.04
CA LEU A 61 -4.09 -4.41 -9.05
C LEU A 61 -3.61 -5.50 -10.03
N ARG A 62 -4.17 -6.72 -9.92
CA ARG A 62 -3.85 -7.82 -10.84
C ARG A 62 -4.15 -7.47 -12.29
N GLU A 63 -5.26 -6.77 -12.54
CA GLU A 63 -5.63 -6.35 -13.89
C GLU A 63 -4.64 -5.33 -14.47
N TYR A 64 -4.20 -4.37 -13.66
CA TYR A 64 -3.18 -3.40 -14.06
C TYR A 64 -1.88 -4.10 -14.48
N ALA A 65 -1.39 -5.03 -13.66
CA ALA A 65 -0.18 -5.79 -13.97
C ALA A 65 -0.35 -6.65 -15.23
N ARG A 66 -1.49 -7.33 -15.39
CA ARG A 66 -1.81 -8.14 -16.57
C ARG A 66 -1.82 -7.33 -17.87
N ARG A 67 -2.19 -6.06 -17.81
CA ARG A 67 -2.17 -5.13 -18.96
C ARG A 67 -0.78 -4.57 -19.27
N GLY A 68 0.26 -4.99 -18.55
CA GLY A 68 1.62 -4.47 -18.71
C GLY A 68 1.80 -3.07 -18.14
N GLY A 69 1.02 -2.70 -17.11
CA GLY A 69 1.17 -1.43 -16.42
C GLY A 69 2.57 -1.28 -15.83
N GLU A 70 3.15 -0.09 -15.93
CA GLU A 70 4.48 0.21 -15.38
C GLU A 70 4.44 0.20 -13.85
N ILE A 71 5.27 -0.62 -13.22
CA ILE A 71 5.37 -0.74 -11.76
C ILE A 71 6.43 0.21 -11.25
N TYR A 72 6.03 1.45 -10.95
CA TYR A 72 6.95 2.47 -10.46
C TYR A 72 7.38 2.21 -9.01
N ASN A 73 8.68 1.99 -8.81
CA ASN A 73 9.31 1.77 -7.50
C ASN A 73 10.50 2.73 -7.32
N PRO A 74 10.83 3.12 -6.06
CA PRO A 74 11.91 4.07 -5.78
C PRO A 74 13.29 3.57 -6.22
N ARG A 75 13.48 2.25 -6.30
CA ARG A 75 14.62 1.61 -6.94
C ARG A 75 14.07 0.58 -7.92
N GLN A 76 14.46 0.70 -9.17
CA GLN A 76 14.38 -0.41 -10.09
C GLN A 76 15.81 -0.91 -10.28
N ASP A 77 16.05 -2.20 -10.05
CA ASP A 77 17.28 -2.82 -10.50
C ASP A 77 17.25 -2.78 -12.03
N SER A 78 17.77 -1.68 -12.59
CA SER A 78 18.15 -1.62 -13.98
C SER A 78 19.23 -2.67 -14.16
N GLY A 79 18.83 -3.86 -14.58
CA GLY A 79 19.73 -4.95 -14.94
C GLY A 79 20.69 -4.49 -16.03
N ARG A 80 21.84 -3.94 -15.63
CA ARG A 80 23.07 -4.10 -16.39
C ARG A 80 23.57 -5.51 -16.08
N LEU A 81 22.99 -6.48 -16.77
CA LEU A 81 23.74 -7.65 -17.17
C LEU A 81 24.63 -7.19 -18.33
N SER A 82 25.91 -6.99 -18.02
CA SER A 82 27.03 -7.03 -18.96
C SER A 82 27.98 -8.10 -18.49
#